data_AF-A0A1F6D477-F1
#
_entry.id   AF-A0A1F6D477-F1
#
_cell.length_a   1.000
_cell.length_b   1.000
_cell.length_c   1.000
_cell.angle_alpha   90.00
_cell.angle_beta   90.00
_cell.angle_gamma   90.00
#
_symmetry.space_group_name_H-M   'P 1'
#
loop_
_entity.id
_entity.type
_entity.pdbx_description
1 polymer ?
#
loop_
_entity_poly.entity_id
_entity_poly.type
_entity_poly.pdbx_seq_one_letter_code
_entity_poly.pdbx_strand_id
1 'polypeptide(L)'
;MNLFGQNKEVKKAPAAPQASTPAPPGVLDAALFEGLPTFHDADTLNRLFRVFKEEAVTAKVERPRVMSTALDAGRGTGSVRGYALRKFGEEVRPVIFLSAPRSETGGSFAPVDQPLSPGEPIQFHYGAAIPTTKEVKTLNFTAKGVYLATSIYVPQDPNNPGKPWSGTREQAEKVFGKEYLVRGEEVLEVRVSDVSAFSHRTAALTRDVLANYIFTPKIYILPGGGPWNKRSQGSGHYFEGVPNDIATLLEKTEGIKAVTSGLVLVECGVDTVSLTHPEMIMADVDHEAARPMMLRDPNKNLREINAGLGFLLEFEVSDPIREALMRTMPNKAGKETFVYLPLNLAGTVQLSTGGWRYNFLIFPRDLVEDRGAQRKRGGLGLKFAPLYALHPKSEDQNTYRKLMIAIGQRIKDDSKPENERAKIASVASAMEARQREMHDKHVDDKLKQAFQKRQEARRQKDMGA
;
A
#
# COMPACT_ATOMS: atom_id res chain seq x y z
N MET A 1 -21.39 -25.02 -72.67
CA MET A 1 -21.53 -23.56 -72.82
C MET A 1 -21.99 -22.98 -71.51
N ASN A 2 -21.23 -22.00 -71.00
CA ASN A 2 -21.57 -20.94 -70.04
C ASN A 2 -23.07 -20.54 -69.99
N LEU A 3 -23.70 -20.04 -68.92
CA LEU A 3 -23.30 -18.94 -68.03
C LEU A 3 -24.08 -18.96 -66.69
N PHE A 4 -23.36 -18.67 -65.61
CA PHE A 4 -23.65 -17.70 -64.53
C PHE A 4 -25.11 -17.35 -64.15
N GLY A 5 -25.53 -17.79 -62.96
CA GLY A 5 -26.52 -17.12 -62.12
C GLY A 5 -25.88 -16.72 -60.78
N GLN A 6 -25.69 -15.42 -60.57
CA GLN A 6 -25.10 -14.84 -59.37
C GLN A 6 -26.06 -14.96 -58.16
N ASN A 7 -25.69 -15.72 -57.14
CA ASN A 7 -26.27 -15.57 -55.80
C ASN A 7 -25.54 -14.44 -55.07
N LYS A 8 -26.20 -13.29 -54.90
CA LYS A 8 -25.75 -12.21 -54.01
C LYS A 8 -25.90 -12.68 -52.56
N GLU A 9 -24.80 -13.07 -51.93
CA GLU A 9 -24.73 -13.14 -50.47
C GLU A 9 -24.90 -11.72 -49.89
N VAL A 10 -26.00 -11.51 -49.17
CA VAL A 10 -26.19 -10.33 -48.35
C VAL A 10 -25.23 -10.45 -47.16
N LYS A 11 -24.12 -9.71 -47.20
CA LYS A 11 -23.24 -9.51 -46.04
C LYS A 11 -24.06 -8.89 -44.90
N LYS A 12 -24.35 -9.69 -43.88
CA LYS A 12 -24.92 -9.22 -42.61
C LYS A 12 -23.88 -8.33 -41.95
N ALA A 13 -24.17 -7.04 -41.81
CA ALA A 13 -23.31 -6.09 -41.13
C ALA A 13 -23.03 -6.57 -39.69
N PRO A 14 -21.82 -6.37 -39.15
CA PRO A 14 -21.54 -6.68 -37.75
C PRO A 14 -22.48 -5.84 -36.88
N ALA A 15 -23.15 -6.50 -35.93
CA ALA A 15 -23.99 -5.82 -34.96
C ALA A 15 -23.16 -4.75 -34.25
N ALA A 16 -23.67 -3.51 -34.24
CA ALA A 16 -23.10 -2.43 -33.46
C ALA A 16 -22.90 -2.92 -32.01
N PRO A 17 -21.77 -2.56 -31.35
CA PRO A 17 -21.60 -2.89 -29.95
C PRO A 17 -22.79 -2.36 -29.18
N GLN A 18 -23.49 -3.25 -28.46
CA GLN A 18 -24.59 -2.85 -27.59
C GLN A 18 -24.07 -1.76 -26.66
N ALA A 19 -24.62 -0.56 -26.80
CA ALA A 19 -24.35 0.53 -25.89
C ALA A 19 -24.73 0.04 -24.48
N SER A 20 -23.74 -0.03 -23.59
CA SER A 20 -23.99 -0.31 -22.19
C SER A 20 -24.99 0.72 -21.68
N THR A 21 -26.10 0.23 -21.12
CA THR A 21 -27.08 1.09 -20.48
C THR A 21 -26.37 1.88 -19.37
N PRO A 22 -26.44 3.22 -19.32
CA PRO A 22 -25.79 3.99 -18.28
C PRO A 22 -26.32 3.54 -16.92
N ALA A 23 -25.41 3.25 -15.98
CA ALA A 23 -25.77 2.80 -14.65
C ALA A 23 -26.72 3.82 -13.96
N PRO A 24 -27.67 3.37 -13.12
CA PRO A 24 -28.55 4.26 -12.38
C PRO A 24 -27.77 5.33 -11.60
N PRO A 25 -28.36 6.52 -11.34
CA PRO A 25 -27.67 7.60 -10.63
C PRO A 25 -27.14 7.13 -9.27
N GLY A 26 -25.81 7.03 -9.14
CA GLY A 26 -25.14 6.60 -7.90
C GLY A 26 -24.70 5.14 -7.86
N VAL A 27 -25.01 4.34 -8.87
CA VAL A 27 -24.48 2.97 -9.00
C VAL A 27 -23.22 3.00 -9.85
N LEU A 28 -22.15 2.37 -9.35
CA LEU A 28 -20.88 2.24 -10.07
C LEU A 28 -20.86 0.95 -10.88
N ASP A 29 -20.23 0.97 -12.05
CA ASP A 29 -20.06 -0.26 -12.83
C ASP A 29 -19.16 -1.23 -12.06
N ALA A 30 -19.60 -2.48 -11.89
CA ALA A 30 -18.80 -3.53 -11.28
C ALA A 30 -17.44 -3.73 -11.98
N ALA A 31 -17.36 -3.40 -13.28
CA ALA A 31 -16.13 -3.44 -14.06
C ALA A 31 -15.07 -2.42 -13.58
N LEU A 32 -15.47 -1.30 -12.97
CA LEU A 32 -14.54 -0.30 -12.42
C LEU A 32 -13.66 -0.84 -11.31
N PHE A 33 -14.11 -1.90 -10.64
CA PHE A 33 -13.40 -2.55 -9.54
C PHE A 33 -12.64 -3.79 -10.00
N GLU A 34 -12.47 -3.97 -11.31
CA GLU A 34 -11.59 -5.00 -11.83
C GLU A 34 -10.13 -4.56 -11.78
N GLY A 35 -9.29 -5.30 -11.06
CA GLY A 35 -7.90 -4.91 -10.85
C GLY A 35 -7.74 -4.07 -9.58
N LEU A 36 -6.88 -3.06 -9.68
CA LEU A 36 -6.49 -2.16 -8.60
C LEU A 36 -6.71 -0.71 -9.04
N PRO A 37 -7.98 -0.33 -9.25
CA PRO A 37 -8.27 0.98 -9.79
C PRO A 37 -7.84 2.05 -8.78
N THR A 38 -7.28 3.13 -9.31
CA THR A 38 -7.07 4.37 -8.56
C THR A 38 -7.89 5.46 -9.22
N PHE A 39 -8.75 6.09 -8.44
CA PHE A 39 -9.71 7.09 -8.89
C PHE A 39 -9.19 8.49 -8.54
N HIS A 40 -9.27 9.40 -9.49
CA HIS A 40 -8.77 10.79 -9.36
C HIS A 40 -9.82 11.82 -9.78
N ASP A 41 -10.82 11.42 -10.54
CA ASP A 41 -11.83 12.31 -11.08
C ASP A 41 -12.92 12.61 -10.04
N ALA A 42 -13.37 13.87 -10.03
CA ALA A 42 -14.27 14.36 -9.01
C ALA A 42 -15.64 13.65 -9.03
N ASP A 43 -16.13 13.23 -10.19
CA ASP A 43 -17.44 12.56 -10.30
C ASP A 43 -17.41 11.15 -9.70
N THR A 44 -16.40 10.33 -10.03
CA THR A 44 -16.25 8.99 -9.48
C THR A 44 -15.97 9.05 -7.98
N LEU A 45 -15.10 9.96 -7.53
CA LEU A 45 -14.86 10.16 -6.09
C LEU A 45 -16.14 10.60 -5.36
N ASN A 46 -16.92 11.51 -5.95
CA ASN A 46 -18.20 11.92 -5.37
C ASN A 46 -19.18 10.75 -5.25
N ARG A 47 -19.23 9.84 -6.24
CA ARG A 47 -20.06 8.62 -6.17
C ARG A 47 -19.57 7.65 -5.09
N LEU A 48 -18.26 7.42 -5.01
CA LEU A 48 -17.65 6.54 -3.99
C LEU A 48 -17.93 7.04 -2.56
N PHE A 49 -17.85 8.35 -2.34
CA PHE A 49 -18.01 8.93 -1.01
C PHE A 49 -19.46 9.10 -0.56
N ARG A 50 -20.45 8.80 -1.40
CA ARG A 50 -21.87 8.87 -1.01
C ARG A 50 -22.18 8.02 0.23
N VAL A 51 -21.48 6.90 0.41
CA VAL A 51 -21.61 6.04 1.59
C VAL A 51 -21.42 6.79 2.91
N PHE A 52 -20.57 7.82 2.93
CA PHE A 52 -20.31 8.64 4.12
C PHE A 52 -21.44 9.60 4.49
N LYS A 53 -22.48 9.72 3.66
CA LYS A 53 -23.68 10.50 4.01
C LYS A 53 -24.65 9.70 4.87
N GLU A 54 -24.61 8.38 4.77
CA GLU A 54 -25.61 7.48 5.35
C GLU A 54 -25.11 6.87 6.66
N GLU A 55 -23.81 6.57 6.76
CA GLU A 55 -23.21 6.01 7.97
C GLU A 55 -21.83 6.61 8.29
N ALA A 56 -21.48 6.58 9.57
CA ALA A 56 -20.13 6.86 10.00
C ALA A 56 -19.23 5.64 9.72
N VAL A 57 -18.23 5.81 8.87
CA VAL A 57 -17.32 4.73 8.49
C VAL A 57 -16.04 4.81 9.30
N THR A 58 -15.69 3.72 10.00
CA THR A 58 -14.43 3.65 10.74
C THR A 58 -13.26 3.58 9.77
N ALA A 59 -12.22 4.37 10.04
CA ALA A 59 -11.03 4.45 9.20
C ALA A 59 -9.74 4.41 10.04
N LYS A 60 -8.74 3.66 9.56
CA LYS A 60 -7.37 3.77 10.06
C LYS A 60 -6.73 4.96 9.37
N VAL A 61 -6.24 5.93 10.14
CA VAL A 61 -5.69 7.20 9.65
C VAL A 61 -4.20 7.25 9.94
N GLU A 62 -3.46 7.75 8.97
CA GLU A 62 -2.02 7.70 8.90
C GLU A 62 -1.45 9.05 8.46
N ARG A 63 -0.36 9.45 9.11
CA ARG A 63 0.50 10.59 8.77
C ARG A 63 1.82 10.03 8.25
N PRO A 64 2.00 9.81 6.95
CA PRO A 64 3.20 9.16 6.42
C PRO A 64 4.49 9.85 6.86
N ARG A 65 4.49 11.18 6.98
CA ARG A 65 5.63 11.95 7.50
C ARG A 65 5.91 11.64 8.96
N VAL A 66 4.93 11.66 9.84
CA VAL A 66 5.16 11.36 11.26
C VAL A 66 5.43 9.87 11.50
N MET A 67 4.80 8.97 10.74
CA MET A 67 5.10 7.54 10.83
C MET A 67 6.54 7.21 10.41
N SER A 68 7.11 8.03 9.53
CA SER A 68 8.53 7.93 9.19
C SER A 68 9.45 8.37 10.33
N THR A 69 8.91 9.12 11.31
CA THR A 69 9.62 9.63 12.46
C THR A 69 9.34 8.89 13.77
N ALA A 70 8.14 8.38 13.99
CA ALA A 70 7.85 7.55 15.14
C ALA A 70 6.81 6.54 14.73
N LEU A 71 7.19 5.25 14.79
CA LEU A 71 6.39 4.14 14.28
C LEU A 71 5.06 3.95 15.01
N ASP A 72 5.06 4.29 16.30
CA ASP A 72 3.93 4.31 17.21
C ASP A 72 3.11 5.62 17.10
N ALA A 73 3.65 6.64 16.42
CA ALA A 73 3.02 7.94 16.24
C ALA A 73 2.50 8.12 14.80
N GLY A 74 1.62 9.10 14.62
CA GLY A 74 1.04 9.39 13.31
C GLY A 74 0.08 8.31 12.80
N ARG A 75 -0.22 7.29 13.60
CA ARG A 75 -1.28 6.31 13.35
C ARG A 75 -2.42 6.50 14.34
N GLY A 76 -3.64 6.26 13.89
CA GLY A 76 -4.78 6.19 14.78
C GLY A 76 -6.02 5.69 14.07
N THR A 77 -7.05 5.42 14.85
CA THR A 77 -8.37 5.09 14.33
C THR A 77 -9.28 6.30 14.53
N GLY A 78 -9.96 6.67 13.45
CA GLY A 78 -10.98 7.71 13.40
C GLY A 78 -12.23 7.21 12.69
N SER A 79 -13.18 8.12 12.50
CA SER A 79 -14.40 7.87 11.78
C SER A 79 -14.62 8.97 10.74
N VAL A 80 -14.96 8.58 9.53
CA VAL A 80 -15.43 9.51 8.50
C VAL A 80 -16.83 9.96 8.91
N ARG A 81 -16.98 11.26 9.18
CA ARG A 81 -18.25 11.90 9.57
C ARG A 81 -19.04 12.46 8.38
N GLY A 82 -18.39 12.57 7.22
CA GLY A 82 -19.02 13.04 5.99
C GLY A 82 -18.01 13.58 5.00
N TYR A 83 -18.52 14.18 3.93
CA TYR A 83 -17.71 14.84 2.92
C TYR A 83 -18.43 16.01 2.25
N ALA A 84 -17.65 16.89 1.61
CA ALA A 84 -18.14 17.96 0.76
C ALA A 84 -17.25 18.15 -0.47
N LEU A 85 -17.83 18.55 -1.60
CA LEU A 85 -17.04 19.00 -2.75
C LEU A 85 -16.69 20.49 -2.57
N ARG A 86 -15.40 20.83 -2.66
CA ARG A 86 -14.93 22.22 -2.60
C ARG A 86 -14.09 22.56 -3.82
N LYS A 87 -14.14 23.83 -4.24
CA LYS A 87 -13.35 24.36 -5.35
C LYS A 87 -11.99 24.84 -4.82
N PHE A 88 -10.92 24.39 -5.47
CA PHE A 88 -9.52 24.75 -5.22
C PHE A 88 -8.90 25.24 -6.53
N GLY A 89 -8.88 26.57 -6.74
CA GLY A 89 -8.55 27.13 -8.04
C GLY A 89 -9.61 26.74 -9.08
N GLU A 90 -9.19 26.10 -10.17
CA GLU A 90 -10.12 25.59 -11.21
C GLU A 90 -10.64 24.18 -10.91
N GLU A 91 -10.03 23.46 -9.98
CA GLU A 91 -10.38 22.08 -9.68
C GLU A 91 -11.44 21.95 -8.58
N VAL A 92 -12.37 21.02 -8.73
CA VAL A 92 -13.28 20.61 -7.66
C VAL A 92 -12.75 19.32 -7.03
N ARG A 93 -12.51 19.33 -5.71
CA ARG A 93 -12.00 18.18 -4.98
C ARG A 93 -12.87 17.86 -3.75
N PRO A 94 -13.05 16.57 -3.43
CA PRO A 94 -13.70 16.17 -2.20
C PRO A 94 -12.84 16.49 -0.98
N VAL A 95 -13.49 17.01 0.06
CA VAL A 95 -12.96 17.21 1.40
C VAL A 95 -13.70 16.27 2.33
N ILE A 96 -12.97 15.40 3.00
CA ILE A 96 -13.48 14.46 3.99
C ILE A 96 -13.33 15.06 5.37
N PHE A 97 -14.34 14.84 6.23
CA PHE A 97 -14.31 15.20 7.65
C PHE A 97 -14.04 13.95 8.47
N LEU A 98 -12.82 13.81 8.98
CA LEU A 98 -12.40 12.67 9.82
C LEU A 98 -12.44 13.09 11.28
N SER A 99 -13.02 12.32 12.19
CA SER A 99 -12.82 12.56 13.61
C SER A 99 -11.33 12.51 13.98
N ALA A 100 -10.94 13.27 14.99
CA ALA A 100 -9.57 13.28 15.50
C ALA A 100 -9.10 11.83 15.80
N PRO A 101 -8.10 11.29 15.07
CA PRO A 101 -7.71 9.90 15.22
C PRO A 101 -7.11 9.63 16.59
N ARG A 102 -7.53 8.53 17.21
CA ARG A 102 -6.98 8.05 18.47
C ARG A 102 -5.95 6.96 18.20
N SER A 103 -4.76 7.09 18.76
CA SER A 103 -3.72 6.07 18.63
C SER A 103 -4.10 4.82 19.42
N GLU A 104 -3.88 3.65 18.82
CA GLU A 104 -4.12 2.34 19.44
C GLU A 104 -2.83 1.73 20.03
N THR A 105 -1.66 2.29 19.72
CA THR A 105 -0.35 1.65 19.96
C THR A 105 0.55 2.44 20.91
N GLY A 106 -0.02 3.32 21.73
CA GLY A 106 0.69 4.04 22.79
C GLY A 106 1.38 5.34 22.38
N GLY A 107 1.55 5.61 21.07
CA GLY A 107 2.04 6.91 20.57
C GLY A 107 0.91 7.93 20.36
N SER A 108 1.22 9.11 19.83
CA SER A 108 0.22 10.15 19.50
C SER A 108 0.03 10.28 18.00
N PHE A 109 -1.21 10.45 17.52
CA PHE A 109 -1.46 10.82 16.13
C PHE A 109 -0.86 12.20 15.80
N ALA A 110 -0.95 13.14 16.74
CA ALA A 110 -0.31 14.45 16.67
C ALA A 110 0.57 14.68 17.89
N PRO A 111 1.86 14.27 17.83
CA PRO A 111 2.82 14.56 18.89
C PRO A 111 2.99 16.07 19.10
N VAL A 112 3.28 16.49 20.33
CA VAL A 112 3.43 17.91 20.69
C VAL A 112 4.56 18.59 19.91
N ASP A 113 5.63 17.85 19.64
CA ASP A 113 6.79 18.29 18.85
C ASP A 113 6.53 18.26 17.33
N GLN A 114 5.47 17.61 16.87
CA GLN A 114 5.09 17.48 15.45
C GLN A 114 3.57 17.68 15.26
N PRO A 115 3.04 18.89 15.52
CA PRO A 115 1.63 19.20 15.32
C PRO A 115 1.23 19.08 13.84
N LEU A 116 -0.07 18.90 13.59
CA LEU A 116 -0.62 18.86 12.24
C LEU A 116 -0.42 20.22 11.54
N SER A 117 0.17 20.18 10.35
CA SER A 117 0.41 21.40 9.55
C SER A 117 -0.36 21.34 8.23
N PRO A 118 -1.06 22.43 7.82
CA PRO A 118 -1.76 22.46 6.54
C PRO A 118 -0.86 22.05 5.37
N GLY A 119 -1.40 21.25 4.45
CA GLY A 119 -0.66 20.66 3.32
C GLY A 119 0.07 19.37 3.67
N GLU A 120 0.07 18.92 4.92
CA GLU A 120 0.66 17.64 5.31
C GLU A 120 -0.11 16.47 4.67
N PRO A 121 0.59 15.48 4.09
CA PRO A 121 -0.06 14.28 3.56
C PRO A 121 -0.76 13.50 4.67
N ILE A 122 -2.03 13.14 4.44
CA ILE A 122 -2.82 12.23 5.26
C ILE A 122 -3.29 11.08 4.39
N GLN A 123 -3.22 9.89 4.95
CA GLN A 123 -3.75 8.69 4.33
C GLN A 123 -4.76 8.05 5.27
N PHE A 124 -5.84 7.48 4.73
CA PHE A 124 -6.76 6.71 5.55
C PHE A 124 -7.36 5.53 4.81
N HIS A 125 -7.61 4.47 5.57
CA HIS A 125 -8.05 3.17 5.09
C HIS A 125 -9.40 2.84 5.69
N TYR A 126 -10.36 2.46 4.85
CA TYR A 126 -11.72 2.19 5.27
C TYR A 126 -12.34 1.08 4.43
N GLY A 127 -13.22 0.30 5.04
CA GLY A 127 -14.09 -0.64 4.33
C GLY A 127 -15.45 0.00 4.09
N ALA A 128 -16.01 -0.17 2.89
CA ALA A 128 -17.36 0.32 2.59
C ALA A 128 -18.09 -0.66 1.67
N ALA A 129 -19.40 -0.81 1.91
CA ALA A 129 -20.30 -1.51 1.00
C ALA A 129 -20.68 -0.57 -0.15
N ILE A 130 -20.25 -0.91 -1.37
CA ILE A 130 -20.54 -0.13 -2.57
C ILE A 130 -21.57 -0.85 -3.43
N PRO A 131 -22.73 -0.23 -3.70
CA PRO A 131 -23.66 -0.72 -4.70
C PRO A 131 -23.04 -0.65 -6.10
N THR A 132 -22.89 -1.80 -6.75
CA THR A 132 -22.46 -1.88 -8.14
C THR A 132 -23.60 -2.31 -9.06
N THR A 133 -23.40 -2.20 -10.37
CA THR A 133 -24.39 -2.61 -11.39
C THR A 133 -24.83 -4.08 -11.29
N LYS A 134 -24.04 -4.94 -10.63
CA LYS A 134 -24.34 -6.38 -10.51
C LYS A 134 -24.72 -6.80 -9.09
N GLU A 135 -24.08 -6.21 -8.08
CA GLU A 135 -24.23 -6.61 -6.67
C GLU A 135 -23.72 -5.51 -5.72
N VAL A 136 -24.03 -5.62 -4.43
CA VAL A 136 -23.36 -4.82 -3.39
C VAL A 136 -22.03 -5.49 -3.03
N LYS A 137 -20.91 -4.78 -3.23
CA LYS A 137 -19.58 -5.27 -2.89
C LYS A 137 -19.02 -4.54 -1.69
N THR A 138 -18.63 -5.27 -0.65
CA THR A 138 -17.76 -4.71 0.40
C THR A 138 -16.34 -4.64 -0.14
N LEU A 139 -15.84 -3.42 -0.28
CA LEU A 139 -14.51 -3.11 -0.79
C LEU A 139 -13.72 -2.38 0.27
N ASN A 140 -12.41 -2.61 0.27
CA ASN A 140 -11.48 -1.83 1.08
C ASN A 140 -10.91 -0.71 0.23
N PHE A 141 -10.75 0.46 0.82
CA PHE A 141 -10.27 1.65 0.15
C PHE A 141 -9.10 2.24 0.89
N THR A 142 -8.22 2.84 0.12
CA THR A 142 -7.15 3.70 0.63
C THR A 142 -7.31 5.05 -0.01
N ALA A 143 -7.67 6.06 0.77
CA ALA A 143 -7.75 7.43 0.31
C ALA A 143 -6.48 8.18 0.72
N LYS A 144 -5.96 8.98 -0.21
CA LYS A 144 -4.81 9.85 0.04
C LYS A 144 -5.21 11.30 -0.17
N GLY A 145 -4.77 12.15 0.74
CA GLY A 145 -5.11 13.56 0.71
C GLY A 145 -4.10 14.41 1.44
N VAL A 146 -4.46 15.68 1.58
CA VAL A 146 -3.70 16.64 2.38
C VAL A 146 -4.59 17.21 3.46
N TYR A 147 -4.04 17.33 4.66
CA TYR A 147 -4.68 18.03 5.77
C TYR A 147 -4.84 19.52 5.41
N LEU A 148 -6.04 20.05 5.62
CA LEU A 148 -6.34 21.47 5.39
C LEU A 148 -6.36 22.23 6.71
N ALA A 149 -7.21 21.78 7.66
CA ALA A 149 -7.47 22.43 8.93
C ALA A 149 -8.23 21.48 9.87
N THR A 150 -8.29 21.85 11.15
CA THR A 150 -9.23 21.26 12.11
C THR A 150 -10.48 22.12 12.15
N SER A 151 -11.63 21.46 12.10
CA SER A 151 -12.96 22.06 12.15
C SER A 151 -13.80 21.44 13.26
N ILE A 152 -14.90 22.10 13.64
CA ILE A 152 -15.91 21.54 14.54
C ILE A 152 -17.05 20.97 13.71
N TYR A 153 -17.34 19.68 13.92
CA TYR A 153 -18.48 18.97 13.34
C TYR A 153 -19.63 18.88 14.34
N VAL A 154 -20.83 19.27 13.91
CA VAL A 154 -22.08 19.23 14.67
C VAL A 154 -23.11 18.45 13.84
N PRO A 155 -23.38 17.16 14.15
CA PRO A 155 -24.18 16.27 13.29
C PRO A 155 -25.62 16.73 13.05
N GLN A 156 -26.18 17.55 13.94
CA GLN A 156 -27.55 18.03 13.92
C GLN A 156 -27.59 19.54 14.10
N ASP A 157 -26.99 20.29 13.17
CA ASP A 157 -27.24 21.74 13.10
C ASP A 157 -28.67 21.99 12.63
N PRO A 158 -29.58 22.51 13.49
CA PRO A 158 -30.95 22.78 13.11
C PRO A 158 -31.08 23.91 12.08
N ASN A 159 -30.05 24.75 11.92
CA ASN A 159 -30.08 25.92 11.03
C ASN A 159 -29.52 25.62 9.64
N ASN A 160 -28.66 24.60 9.48
CA ASN A 160 -28.11 24.20 8.20
C ASN A 160 -27.82 22.69 8.11
N PRO A 161 -28.84 21.86 7.83
CA PRO A 161 -28.68 20.40 7.71
C PRO A 161 -27.67 19.97 6.65
N GLY A 162 -27.39 20.82 5.66
CA GLY A 162 -26.47 20.53 4.55
C GLY A 162 -24.99 20.83 4.84
N LYS A 163 -24.68 21.44 5.98
CA LYS A 163 -23.30 21.81 6.36
C LYS A 163 -23.06 21.63 7.87
N PRO A 164 -23.01 20.38 8.36
CA PRO A 164 -22.79 20.06 9.78
C PRO A 164 -21.37 20.35 10.29
N TRP A 165 -20.64 21.32 9.73
CA TRP A 165 -19.31 21.70 10.19
C TRP A 165 -19.06 23.21 10.05
N SER A 166 -18.27 23.75 10.97
CA SER A 166 -17.74 25.12 10.91
C SER A 166 -16.27 25.09 11.29
N GLY A 167 -15.47 26.04 10.79
CA GLY A 167 -14.01 26.04 10.87
C GLY A 167 -13.45 26.06 12.31
N THR A 168 -12.71 27.11 12.67
CA THR A 168 -12.13 27.15 14.02
C THR A 168 -13.21 27.13 15.09
N ARG A 169 -12.82 26.77 16.33
CA ARG A 169 -13.74 26.77 17.47
C ARG A 169 -14.47 28.12 17.65
N GLU A 170 -13.77 29.24 17.43
CA GLU A 170 -14.34 30.59 17.47
C GLU A 170 -15.36 30.84 16.36
N GLN A 171 -15.09 30.35 15.14
CA GLN A 171 -16.03 30.43 14.02
C GLN A 171 -17.26 29.56 14.29
N ALA A 172 -17.07 28.37 14.84
CA ALA A 172 -18.14 27.48 15.26
C ALA A 172 -19.00 28.12 16.36
N GLU A 173 -18.42 28.87 17.30
CA GLU A 173 -19.17 29.61 18.33
C GLU A 173 -20.09 30.66 17.72
N LYS A 174 -19.59 31.41 16.74
CA LYS A 174 -20.37 32.45 16.06
C LYS A 174 -21.50 31.87 15.20
N VAL A 175 -21.26 30.71 14.59
CA VAL A 175 -22.21 30.09 13.65
C VAL A 175 -23.28 29.26 14.38
N PHE A 176 -22.86 28.44 15.35
CA PHE A 176 -23.76 27.52 16.03
C PHE A 176 -24.18 28.00 17.42
N GLY A 177 -23.43 28.87 18.07
CA GLY A 177 -23.63 29.25 19.48
C GLY A 177 -22.95 28.29 20.46
N LYS A 178 -22.75 28.76 21.71
CA LYS A 178 -22.00 28.03 22.75
C LYS A 178 -22.56 26.65 23.09
N GLU A 179 -23.88 26.49 23.06
CA GLU A 179 -24.56 25.25 23.46
C GLU A 179 -24.31 24.08 22.50
N TYR A 180 -24.14 24.36 21.21
CA TYR A 180 -23.86 23.34 20.20
C TYR A 180 -22.37 22.99 20.12
N LEU A 181 -21.48 23.91 20.49
CA LEU A 181 -20.04 23.65 20.62
C LEU A 181 -19.70 22.58 21.65
N VAL A 182 -20.48 22.49 22.74
CA VAL A 182 -20.31 21.44 23.75
C VAL A 182 -20.61 20.06 23.17
N ARG A 183 -21.49 19.99 22.16
CA ARG A 183 -21.88 18.76 21.46
C ARG A 183 -21.05 18.50 20.20
N GLY A 184 -20.23 19.47 19.80
CA GLY A 184 -19.42 19.41 18.60
C GLY A 184 -18.17 18.53 18.79
N GLU A 185 -17.78 17.85 17.72
CA GLU A 185 -16.57 17.03 17.66
C GLU A 185 -15.50 17.73 16.82
N GLU A 186 -14.25 17.69 17.26
CA GLU A 186 -13.13 18.13 16.42
C GLU A 186 -12.88 17.12 15.30
N VAL A 187 -12.92 17.62 14.07
CA VAL A 187 -12.67 16.85 12.85
C VAL A 187 -11.53 17.44 12.05
N LEU A 188 -10.74 16.58 11.41
CA LEU A 188 -9.74 16.93 10.43
C LEU A 188 -10.40 17.09 9.06
N GLU A 189 -10.17 18.22 8.41
CA GLU A 189 -10.52 18.41 7.00
C GLU A 189 -9.39 17.89 6.11
N VAL A 190 -9.67 16.84 5.34
CA VAL A 190 -8.69 16.24 4.42
C VAL A 190 -9.17 16.38 2.99
N ARG A 191 -8.43 17.14 2.17
CA ARG A 191 -8.68 17.21 0.72
C ARG A 191 -8.12 15.96 0.06
N VAL A 192 -9.01 15.11 -0.45
CA VAL A 192 -8.60 13.86 -1.11
C VAL A 192 -8.18 14.13 -2.55
N SER A 193 -7.01 13.59 -2.90
CA SER A 193 -6.44 13.63 -4.24
C SER A 193 -6.79 12.38 -5.03
N ASP A 194 -6.75 11.23 -4.36
CA ASP A 194 -6.94 9.93 -4.99
C ASP A 194 -7.46 8.88 -4.01
N VAL A 195 -8.14 7.87 -4.57
CA VAL A 195 -8.64 6.71 -3.83
C VAL A 195 -8.33 5.45 -4.60
N SER A 196 -7.60 4.53 -3.98
CA SER A 196 -7.38 3.19 -4.50
C SER A 196 -8.39 2.21 -3.89
N ALA A 197 -9.01 1.36 -4.71
CA ALA A 197 -9.88 0.30 -4.23
C ALA A 197 -9.17 -1.05 -4.26
N PHE A 198 -9.49 -1.88 -3.27
CA PHE A 198 -8.96 -3.22 -3.10
C PHE A 198 -10.13 -4.20 -3.02
N SER A 199 -10.10 -5.22 -3.86
CA SER A 199 -11.19 -6.18 -4.07
C SER A 199 -11.24 -7.33 -3.06
N HIS A 200 -10.30 -7.40 -2.12
CA HIS A 200 -10.28 -8.42 -1.07
C HIS A 200 -11.36 -8.12 -0.01
N ARG A 201 -12.18 -9.13 0.31
CA ARG A 201 -13.38 -9.04 1.18
C ARG A 201 -13.05 -8.70 2.64
N THR A 202 -11.83 -8.95 3.08
CA THR A 202 -11.35 -8.72 4.44
C THR A 202 -10.25 -7.68 4.39
N ALA A 203 -10.18 -6.71 5.30
CA ALA A 203 -9.07 -5.75 5.39
C ALA A 203 -7.72 -6.41 5.77
N ALA A 204 -7.71 -7.74 5.87
CA ALA A 204 -6.56 -8.58 6.14
C ALA A 204 -6.65 -9.91 5.38
N LEU A 205 -5.52 -10.40 4.88
CA LEU A 205 -5.40 -11.75 4.32
C LEU A 205 -5.11 -12.74 5.46
N THR A 206 -5.85 -13.84 5.51
CA THR A 206 -5.70 -14.88 6.55
C THR A 206 -4.73 -15.97 6.10
N ARG A 207 -4.25 -16.76 7.06
CA ARG A 207 -3.34 -17.89 6.87
C ARG A 207 -3.69 -18.78 5.67
N ASP A 208 -4.96 -19.17 5.54
CA ASP A 208 -5.41 -20.12 4.52
C ASP A 208 -5.19 -19.59 3.11
N VAL A 209 -5.29 -18.27 2.95
CA VAL A 209 -5.00 -17.57 1.70
C VAL A 209 -3.50 -17.39 1.52
N LEU A 210 -2.82 -16.91 2.57
CA LEU A 210 -1.39 -16.61 2.54
C LEU A 210 -0.54 -17.83 2.22
N ALA A 211 -0.92 -19.02 2.71
CA ALA A 211 -0.18 -20.27 2.50
C ALA A 211 -0.04 -20.68 1.03
N ASN A 212 -0.85 -20.13 0.11
CA ASN A 212 -0.74 -20.40 -1.33
C ASN A 212 0.29 -19.52 -2.04
N TYR A 213 0.71 -18.42 -1.40
CA TYR A 213 1.49 -17.35 -2.05
C TYR A 213 2.74 -16.94 -1.28
N ILE A 214 2.78 -17.22 0.02
CA ILE A 214 3.88 -16.89 0.93
C ILE A 214 4.36 -18.18 1.59
N PHE A 215 5.68 -18.37 1.57
CA PHE A 215 6.32 -19.57 2.07
C PHE A 215 7.44 -19.22 3.05
N THR A 216 7.83 -20.21 3.85
CA THR A 216 9.06 -20.20 4.67
C THR A 216 9.24 -18.91 5.51
N PRO A 217 8.22 -18.47 6.27
CA PRO A 217 8.35 -17.25 7.08
C PRO A 217 9.46 -17.42 8.13
N LYS A 218 10.30 -16.39 8.25
CA LYS A 218 11.41 -16.31 9.17
C LYS A 218 11.44 -14.93 9.80
N ILE A 219 11.59 -14.84 11.11
CA ILE A 219 11.76 -13.54 11.79
C ILE A 219 13.15 -13.45 12.40
N TYR A 220 13.86 -12.38 12.08
CA TYR A 220 15.11 -12.00 12.73
C TYR A 220 14.83 -11.01 13.85
N ILE A 221 15.48 -11.23 14.98
CA ILE A 221 15.50 -10.34 16.13
C ILE A 221 16.91 -9.77 16.23
N LEU A 222 17.03 -8.47 16.02
CA LEU A 222 18.29 -7.75 15.94
C LEU A 222 18.54 -6.99 17.25
N PRO A 223 19.64 -7.24 17.98
CA PRO A 223 19.95 -6.51 19.20
C PRO A 223 20.37 -5.05 18.92
N GLY A 224 20.17 -4.18 19.91
CA GLY A 224 20.52 -2.75 19.85
C GLY A 224 19.52 -1.87 19.09
N GLY A 225 18.29 -2.36 18.92
CA GLY A 225 17.31 -1.82 18.00
C GLY A 225 17.78 -2.08 16.57
N GLY A 226 16.93 -2.67 15.73
CA GLY A 226 17.27 -2.82 14.30
C GLY A 226 17.75 -1.48 13.74
N PRO A 227 18.58 -1.44 12.68
CA PRO A 227 19.14 -0.19 12.16
C PRO A 227 18.09 0.92 11.97
N TRP A 228 16.84 0.53 11.69
CA TRP A 228 15.67 1.38 11.53
C TRP A 228 15.06 2.00 12.79
N ASN A 229 15.39 1.51 13.99
CA ASN A 229 14.93 2.05 15.27
C ASN A 229 15.94 3.04 15.88
N LYS A 230 17.10 3.27 15.26
CA LYS A 230 18.12 4.23 15.74
C LYS A 230 17.80 5.65 15.26
N ARG A 231 17.59 6.58 16.20
CA ARG A 231 17.61 8.02 15.93
C ARG A 231 19.05 8.43 15.57
N SER A 232 19.25 9.27 14.54
CA SER A 232 20.59 9.81 14.29
C SER A 232 21.03 10.60 15.52
N GLN A 233 22.23 10.32 16.01
CA GLN A 233 22.84 11.14 17.05
C GLN A 233 23.19 12.49 16.43
N GLY A 234 22.47 13.55 16.81
CA GLY A 234 22.86 14.94 16.54
C GLY A 234 22.07 15.73 15.48
N SER A 235 21.19 15.13 14.66
CA SER A 235 20.45 15.89 13.63
C SER A 235 18.92 15.75 13.66
N GLY A 236 18.37 14.91 14.55
CA GLY A 236 16.91 14.68 14.59
C GLY A 236 16.34 13.99 13.36
N HIS A 237 17.19 13.50 12.44
CA HIS A 237 16.80 12.75 11.26
C HIS A 237 16.87 11.23 11.50
N TYR A 238 16.00 10.48 10.83
CA TYR A 238 15.95 9.02 10.93
C TYR A 238 17.12 8.38 10.19
N PHE A 239 17.43 7.15 10.59
CA PHE A 239 18.32 6.28 9.85
C PHE A 239 18.03 6.31 8.34
N GLU A 240 19.03 6.70 7.56
CA GLU A 240 19.00 6.81 6.10
C GLU A 240 19.29 5.46 5.43
N GLY A 241 20.21 4.69 6.01
CA GLY A 241 20.64 3.39 5.52
C GLY A 241 21.92 2.89 6.21
N VAL A 242 22.29 1.63 5.95
CA VAL A 242 23.56 1.02 6.38
C VAL A 242 24.48 0.79 5.18
N PRO A 243 25.80 0.80 5.38
CA PRO A 243 26.76 0.49 4.31
C PRO A 243 26.59 -0.91 3.70
N ASN A 244 26.14 -1.88 4.49
CA ASN A 244 25.99 -3.28 4.08
C ASN A 244 24.67 -3.53 3.35
N ASP A 245 24.65 -4.49 2.42
CA ASP A 245 23.38 -5.04 1.90
C ASP A 245 22.71 -5.96 2.93
N ILE A 246 21.49 -6.43 2.65
CA ILE A 246 20.72 -7.19 3.63
C ILE A 246 21.40 -8.52 4.01
N ALA A 247 22.00 -9.20 3.05
CA ALA A 247 22.70 -10.46 3.30
C ALA A 247 23.91 -10.23 4.22
N THR A 248 24.75 -9.24 3.89
CA THR A 248 25.93 -8.88 4.68
C THR A 248 25.53 -8.37 6.06
N LEU A 249 24.43 -7.63 6.19
CA LEU A 249 23.92 -7.15 7.47
C LEU A 249 23.52 -8.32 8.37
N LEU A 250 22.77 -9.29 7.83
CA LEU A 250 22.31 -10.45 8.58
C LEU A 250 23.45 -11.38 9.00
N GLU A 251 24.53 -11.45 8.21
CA GLU A 251 25.73 -12.23 8.54
C GLU A 251 26.66 -11.56 9.55
N LYS A 252 26.85 -10.24 9.44
CA LYS A 252 27.87 -9.51 10.24
C LYS A 252 27.36 -8.95 11.56
N THR A 253 26.05 -8.87 11.76
CA THR A 253 25.52 -8.33 13.00
C THR A 253 25.57 -9.40 14.08
N GLU A 254 26.42 -9.19 15.08
CA GLU A 254 26.54 -10.09 16.23
C GLU A 254 25.22 -10.12 17.03
N GLY A 255 24.90 -11.30 17.57
CA GLY A 255 23.73 -11.50 18.43
C GLY A 255 22.36 -11.51 17.72
N ILE A 256 22.31 -11.52 16.38
CA ILE A 256 21.04 -11.75 15.67
C ILE A 256 20.49 -13.14 16.00
N LYS A 257 19.26 -13.18 16.51
CA LYS A 257 18.49 -14.42 16.64
C LYS A 257 17.58 -14.58 15.43
N ALA A 258 17.67 -15.73 14.76
CA ALA A 258 16.78 -16.09 13.66
C ALA A 258 15.78 -17.17 14.11
N VAL A 259 14.49 -16.88 14.01
CA VAL A 259 13.41 -17.84 14.30
C VAL A 259 12.81 -18.30 12.98
N THR A 260 13.06 -19.56 12.64
CA THR A 260 12.67 -20.20 11.37
C THR A 260 11.61 -21.28 11.56
N SER A 261 11.78 -22.13 12.57
CA SER A 261 10.91 -23.26 12.84
C SER A 261 9.71 -22.85 13.68
N GLY A 262 8.53 -23.41 13.41
CA GLY A 262 7.32 -23.18 14.21
C GLY A 262 6.66 -21.81 14.04
N LEU A 263 7.26 -20.90 13.24
CA LEU A 263 6.68 -19.60 12.94
C LEU A 263 5.57 -19.73 11.90
N VAL A 264 4.40 -19.18 12.21
CA VAL A 264 3.25 -19.21 11.31
C VAL A 264 2.77 -17.78 11.08
N LEU A 265 2.69 -17.37 9.81
CA LEU A 265 2.05 -16.14 9.40
C LEU A 265 0.53 -16.33 9.44
N VAL A 266 -0.15 -15.65 10.37
CA VAL A 266 -1.58 -15.84 10.63
C VAL A 266 -2.42 -14.86 9.84
N GLU A 267 -1.98 -13.61 9.80
CA GLU A 267 -2.80 -12.52 9.26
C GLU A 267 -1.90 -11.38 8.76
N CYS A 268 -2.18 -10.90 7.56
CA CYS A 268 -1.58 -9.71 6.97
C CYS A 268 -2.68 -8.64 6.80
N GLY A 269 -2.72 -7.64 7.67
CA GLY A 269 -3.65 -6.51 7.62
C GLY A 269 -3.15 -5.37 6.73
N VAL A 270 -3.72 -4.18 6.82
CA VAL A 270 -3.31 -3.05 5.95
C VAL A 270 -1.88 -2.56 6.21
N ASP A 271 -1.44 -2.52 7.47
CA ASP A 271 -0.05 -2.19 7.87
C ASP A 271 0.40 -2.99 9.10
N THR A 272 -0.21 -4.15 9.29
CA THR A 272 0.01 -5.01 10.45
C THR A 272 0.23 -6.43 10.00
N VAL A 273 1.13 -7.14 10.68
CA VAL A 273 1.34 -8.58 10.49
C VAL A 273 1.14 -9.28 11.83
N SER A 274 0.41 -10.38 11.82
CA SER A 274 0.29 -11.28 12.98
C SER A 274 1.02 -12.58 12.72
N LEU A 275 1.88 -12.96 13.66
CA LEU A 275 2.61 -14.23 13.66
C LEU A 275 2.21 -15.05 14.87
N THR A 276 2.26 -16.37 14.77
CA THR A 276 2.22 -17.25 15.94
C THR A 276 3.47 -18.11 16.02
N HIS A 277 3.85 -18.44 17.25
CA HIS A 277 4.97 -19.33 17.55
C HIS A 277 4.67 -20.11 18.84
N PRO A 278 5.03 -21.40 18.95
CA PRO A 278 4.81 -22.20 20.16
C PRO A 278 5.52 -21.67 21.41
N GLU A 279 6.59 -20.92 21.23
CA GLU A 279 7.43 -20.37 22.31
C GLU A 279 7.57 -18.85 22.24
N MET A 280 8.13 -18.27 23.31
CA MET A 280 8.45 -16.85 23.37
C MET A 280 9.61 -16.52 22.41
N ILE A 281 9.36 -15.88 21.26
CA ILE A 281 10.39 -15.67 20.23
C ILE A 281 11.55 -14.80 20.74
N MET A 282 11.26 -13.90 21.68
CA MET A 282 12.22 -13.02 22.34
C MET A 282 12.91 -13.67 23.55
N ALA A 283 12.62 -14.93 23.89
CA ALA A 283 13.41 -15.65 24.87
C ALA A 283 14.87 -15.73 24.42
N ASP A 284 15.80 -15.75 25.37
CA ASP A 284 17.25 -15.94 25.12
C ASP A 284 17.90 -14.86 24.23
N VAL A 285 17.22 -13.73 24.04
CA VAL A 285 17.86 -12.53 23.48
C VAL A 285 18.72 -11.90 24.58
N ASP A 286 19.85 -11.32 24.19
CA ASP A 286 20.80 -10.67 25.09
C ASP A 286 20.08 -9.75 26.11
N HIS A 287 20.40 -9.92 27.39
CA HIS A 287 19.80 -9.17 28.50
C HIS A 287 20.10 -7.66 28.46
N GLU A 288 21.20 -7.26 27.82
CA GLU A 288 21.49 -5.85 27.56
C GLU A 288 20.54 -5.27 26.50
N ALA A 289 20.12 -6.11 25.54
CA ALA A 289 19.19 -5.73 24.48
C ALA A 289 17.72 -5.81 24.95
N ALA A 290 17.34 -6.79 25.77
CA ALA A 290 16.02 -6.89 26.39
C ALA A 290 16.08 -7.54 27.78
N ARG A 291 15.75 -6.75 28.81
CA ARG A 291 15.79 -7.24 30.20
C ARG A 291 14.70 -8.29 30.45
N PRO A 292 14.94 -9.32 31.26
CA PRO A 292 13.94 -10.36 31.58
C PRO A 292 12.61 -9.81 32.12
N MET A 293 12.66 -8.72 32.90
CA MET A 293 11.45 -8.06 33.42
C MET A 293 10.54 -7.51 32.30
N MET A 294 11.12 -7.03 31.21
CA MET A 294 10.38 -6.53 30.05
C MET A 294 9.67 -7.69 29.33
N LEU A 295 10.33 -8.85 29.25
CA LEU A 295 9.81 -10.04 28.57
C LEU A 295 8.70 -10.74 29.38
N ARG A 296 8.63 -10.50 30.70
CA ARG A 296 7.56 -11.02 31.56
C ARG A 296 6.19 -10.39 31.28
N ASP A 297 6.17 -9.10 30.93
CA ASP A 297 4.96 -8.38 30.51
C ASP A 297 5.29 -7.48 29.29
N PRO A 298 5.43 -8.09 28.09
CA PRO A 298 5.90 -7.37 26.92
C PRO A 298 5.00 -6.19 26.53
N ASN A 299 3.70 -6.33 26.75
CA ASN A 299 2.71 -5.31 26.38
C ASN A 299 2.86 -4.01 27.17
N LYS A 300 3.35 -4.07 28.41
CA LYS A 300 3.67 -2.87 29.20
C LYS A 300 5.02 -2.25 28.86
N ASN A 301 5.88 -2.97 28.15
CA ASN A 301 7.26 -2.59 27.86
C ASN A 301 7.54 -2.49 26.36
N LEU A 302 6.52 -2.31 25.52
CA LEU A 302 6.67 -2.31 24.06
C LEU A 302 7.64 -1.23 23.58
N ARG A 303 7.65 -0.06 24.25
CA ARG A 303 8.55 1.04 23.89
C ARG A 303 10.00 0.67 24.14
N GLU A 304 10.31 0.14 25.32
CA GLU A 304 11.64 -0.29 25.71
C GLU A 304 12.10 -1.47 24.87
N ILE A 305 11.21 -2.43 24.59
CA ILE A 305 11.50 -3.59 23.73
C ILE A 305 11.86 -3.13 22.33
N ASN A 306 11.06 -2.25 21.72
CA ASN A 306 11.34 -1.76 20.36
C ASN A 306 12.55 -0.80 20.31
N ALA A 307 12.96 -0.20 21.43
CA ALA A 307 14.20 0.55 21.52
C ALA A 307 15.43 -0.38 21.58
N GLY A 308 15.32 -1.50 22.29
CA GLY A 308 16.41 -2.47 22.45
C GLY A 308 16.49 -3.53 21.35
N LEU A 309 15.38 -3.83 20.67
CA LEU A 309 15.27 -4.88 19.65
C LEU A 309 14.67 -4.35 18.34
N GLY A 310 15.18 -4.85 17.22
CA GLY A 310 14.56 -4.74 15.91
C GLY A 310 13.99 -6.07 15.44
N PHE A 311 12.90 -6.01 14.68
CA PHE A 311 12.28 -7.19 14.10
C PHE A 311 12.29 -7.08 12.58
N LEU A 312 12.74 -8.12 11.89
CA LEU A 312 12.74 -8.20 10.43
C LEU A 312 12.10 -9.51 10.01
N LEU A 313 10.97 -9.42 9.32
CA LEU A 313 10.29 -10.58 8.76
C LEU A 313 10.78 -10.81 7.34
N GLU A 314 11.24 -12.03 7.07
CA GLU A 314 11.58 -12.56 5.76
C GLU A 314 10.57 -13.65 5.39
N PHE A 315 10.17 -13.70 4.13
CA PHE A 315 9.47 -14.85 3.57
C PHE A 315 9.68 -14.93 2.06
N GLU A 316 9.51 -16.14 1.53
CA GLU A 316 9.51 -16.39 0.10
C GLU A 316 8.11 -16.14 -0.48
N VAL A 317 8.04 -15.68 -1.72
CA VAL A 317 6.78 -15.49 -2.45
C VAL A 317 6.73 -16.34 -3.72
N SER A 318 5.53 -16.74 -4.14
CA SER A 318 5.35 -17.50 -5.38
C SER A 318 5.75 -16.72 -6.63
N ASP A 319 6.09 -17.44 -7.71
CA ASP A 319 6.54 -16.84 -8.98
C ASP A 319 5.61 -15.75 -9.53
N PRO A 320 4.27 -15.92 -9.55
CA PRO A 320 3.37 -14.86 -10.06
C PRO A 320 3.44 -13.59 -9.21
N ILE A 321 3.63 -13.73 -7.89
CA ILE A 321 3.73 -12.60 -6.97
C ILE A 321 5.09 -11.92 -7.11
N ARG A 322 6.16 -12.69 -7.24
CA ARG A 322 7.51 -12.20 -7.55
C ARG A 322 7.48 -11.32 -8.80
N GLU A 323 6.90 -11.80 -9.90
CA GLU A 323 6.84 -11.07 -11.17
C GLU A 323 6.08 -9.74 -11.04
N ALA A 324 4.93 -9.76 -10.37
CA ALA A 324 4.15 -8.56 -10.10
C ALA A 324 4.92 -7.53 -9.24
N LEU A 325 5.63 -8.01 -8.22
CA LEU A 325 6.47 -7.18 -7.36
C LEU A 325 7.66 -6.60 -8.11
N MET A 326 8.41 -7.40 -8.88
CA MET A 326 9.59 -6.92 -9.59
C MET A 326 9.26 -5.87 -10.65
N ARG A 327 8.06 -5.94 -11.26
CA ARG A 327 7.56 -4.89 -12.17
C ARG A 327 7.31 -3.55 -11.46
N THR A 328 6.89 -3.58 -10.20
CA THR A 328 6.42 -2.39 -9.46
C THR A 328 7.42 -1.90 -8.41
N MET A 329 8.39 -2.73 -8.01
CA MET A 329 9.39 -2.44 -6.99
C MET A 329 10.71 -3.19 -7.27
N PRO A 330 11.42 -2.86 -8.36
CA PRO A 330 12.63 -3.59 -8.76
C PRO A 330 13.81 -3.43 -7.78
N ASN A 331 13.79 -2.38 -6.95
CA ASN A 331 14.89 -2.03 -6.05
C ASN A 331 14.69 -2.53 -4.61
N LYS A 332 13.69 -3.39 -4.35
CA LYS A 332 13.47 -3.96 -3.02
C LYS A 332 14.72 -4.69 -2.50
N ALA A 333 14.90 -4.70 -1.18
CA ALA A 333 16.03 -5.40 -0.57
C ALA A 333 16.00 -6.92 -0.81
N GLY A 334 17.19 -7.51 -0.97
CA GLY A 334 17.39 -8.95 -1.11
C GLY A 334 16.89 -9.55 -2.43
N LYS A 335 17.10 -10.85 -2.60
CA LYS A 335 16.80 -11.56 -3.86
C LYS A 335 15.34 -11.41 -4.26
N GLU A 336 15.04 -11.53 -5.56
CA GLU A 336 13.70 -11.27 -6.11
C GLU A 336 12.59 -12.08 -5.44
N THR A 337 12.86 -13.34 -5.10
CA THR A 337 11.92 -14.28 -4.48
C THR A 337 11.63 -14.02 -3.00
N PHE A 338 12.46 -13.21 -2.31
CA PHE A 338 12.31 -12.96 -0.87
C PHE A 338 11.81 -11.55 -0.60
N VAL A 339 10.89 -11.40 0.33
CA VAL A 339 10.42 -10.10 0.82
C VAL A 339 10.93 -9.90 2.24
N TYR A 340 11.46 -8.70 2.52
CA TYR A 340 11.95 -8.31 3.84
C TYR A 340 11.14 -7.13 4.36
N LEU A 341 10.46 -7.32 5.49
CA LEU A 341 9.62 -6.32 6.14
C LEU A 341 10.20 -5.94 7.51
N PRO A 342 10.65 -4.69 7.71
CA PRO A 342 10.99 -4.22 9.04
C PRO A 342 9.71 -4.04 9.86
N LEU A 343 9.75 -4.50 11.09
CA LEU A 343 8.59 -4.59 11.98
C LEU A 343 8.88 -3.91 13.33
N ASN A 344 7.81 -3.44 13.95
CA ASN A 344 7.76 -3.05 15.36
C ASN A 344 6.76 -3.90 16.10
N LEU A 345 7.12 -4.38 17.29
CA LEU A 345 6.21 -5.15 18.12
C LEU A 345 5.09 -4.24 18.61
N ALA A 346 3.84 -4.59 18.26
CA ALA A 346 2.63 -3.87 18.63
C ALA A 346 1.93 -4.52 19.84
N GLY A 347 2.15 -5.81 20.05
CA GLY A 347 1.57 -6.54 21.17
C GLY A 347 1.81 -8.03 21.08
N THR A 348 1.62 -8.69 22.21
CA THR A 348 1.74 -10.13 22.38
C THR A 348 0.50 -10.65 23.09
N VAL A 349 0.04 -11.84 22.69
CA VAL A 349 -1.08 -12.53 23.31
C VAL A 349 -0.69 -13.97 23.51
N GLN A 350 -0.71 -14.45 24.75
CA GLN A 350 -0.55 -15.88 25.02
C GLN A 350 -1.83 -16.60 24.60
N LEU A 351 -1.69 -17.65 23.81
CA LEU A 351 -2.83 -18.40 23.28
C LEU A 351 -3.30 -19.46 24.28
N SER A 352 -4.61 -19.67 24.36
CA SER A 352 -5.21 -20.71 25.22
C SER A 352 -4.77 -22.13 24.84
N THR A 353 -4.42 -22.34 23.58
CA THR A 353 -3.91 -23.61 23.04
C THR A 353 -2.42 -23.86 23.33
N GLY A 354 -1.77 -22.94 24.06
CA GLY A 354 -0.32 -22.89 24.16
C GLY A 354 0.30 -22.06 23.03
N GLY A 355 1.46 -21.48 23.31
CA GLY A 355 2.17 -20.57 22.42
C GLY A 355 1.72 -19.12 22.48
N TRP A 356 2.25 -18.34 21.55
CA TRP A 356 2.17 -16.88 21.55
C TRP A 356 1.76 -16.38 20.17
N ARG A 357 0.87 -15.38 20.15
CA ARG A 357 0.60 -14.51 19.00
C ARG A 357 1.34 -13.20 19.18
N TYR A 358 2.02 -12.77 18.13
CA TYR A 358 2.73 -11.50 18.06
C TYR A 358 2.07 -10.67 16.98
N ASN A 359 1.65 -9.47 17.37
CA ASN A 359 1.13 -8.48 16.44
C ASN A 359 2.24 -7.46 16.20
N PHE A 360 2.51 -7.19 14.93
CA PHE A 360 3.53 -6.25 14.50
C PHE A 360 2.92 -5.13 13.66
N LEU A 361 3.47 -3.93 13.83
CA LEU A 361 3.30 -2.84 12.88
C LEU A 361 4.42 -2.92 11.83
N ILE A 362 4.06 -2.70 10.58
CA ILE A 362 5.02 -2.68 9.47
C ILE A 362 5.63 -1.29 9.37
N PHE A 363 6.93 -1.22 9.15
CA PHE A 363 7.63 0.03 8.93
C PHE A 363 7.13 0.70 7.63
N PRO A 364 6.80 2.00 7.64
CA PRO A 364 6.11 2.65 6.52
C PRO A 364 7.01 2.88 5.30
N ARG A 365 8.34 2.86 5.47
CA ARG A 365 9.32 2.99 4.39
C ARG A 365 9.87 1.63 3.98
N ASP A 366 10.10 1.46 2.68
CA ASP A 366 10.71 0.26 2.15
C ASP A 366 12.21 0.21 2.38
N LEU A 367 12.71 -0.98 2.69
CA LEU A 367 14.11 -1.30 2.53
C LEU A 367 14.41 -1.49 1.04
N VAL A 368 15.33 -0.68 0.54
CA VAL A 368 15.82 -0.74 -0.84
C VAL A 368 17.31 -0.98 -0.86
N GLU A 369 17.77 -1.70 -1.88
CA GLU A 369 19.19 -1.95 -2.11
C GLU A 369 19.65 -1.23 -3.37
N ASP A 370 20.77 -0.53 -3.25
CA ASP A 370 21.40 0.11 -4.39
C ASP A 370 22.23 -0.94 -5.15
N ARG A 371 21.76 -1.37 -6.31
CA ARG A 371 22.43 -2.38 -7.15
C ARG A 371 23.27 -1.75 -8.27
N GLY A 372 23.25 -0.42 -8.37
CA GLY A 372 23.81 0.33 -9.51
C GLY A 372 25.24 0.84 -9.30
N ALA A 373 25.68 1.69 -10.24
CA ALA A 373 26.97 2.36 -10.17
C ALA A 373 27.15 3.26 -8.93
N GLN A 374 26.06 3.67 -8.27
CA GLN A 374 26.10 4.43 -7.02
C GLN A 374 26.66 3.62 -5.84
N ARG A 375 26.37 2.31 -5.73
CA ARG A 375 27.01 1.42 -4.74
C ARG A 375 28.53 1.36 -4.90
N LYS A 376 29.02 1.38 -6.16
CA LYS A 376 30.47 1.37 -6.46
C LYS A 376 31.19 2.67 -6.05
N ARG A 377 30.47 3.76 -5.77
CA ARG A 377 31.02 5.05 -5.34
C ARG A 377 30.97 5.28 -3.82
N GLY A 378 30.83 4.21 -3.02
CA GLY A 378 30.78 4.30 -1.56
C GLY A 378 29.41 4.68 -0.99
N GLY A 379 28.34 4.55 -1.77
CA GLY A 379 26.97 4.73 -1.27
C GLY A 379 26.54 3.61 -0.31
N LEU A 380 25.54 3.88 0.53
CA LEU A 380 24.98 2.89 1.46
C LEU A 380 24.42 1.66 0.69
N GLY A 381 24.64 0.46 1.22
CA GLY A 381 24.19 -0.80 0.62
C GLY A 381 22.69 -1.04 0.78
N LEU A 382 22.16 -0.81 1.98
CA LEU A 382 20.74 -0.88 2.31
C LEU A 382 20.27 0.51 2.73
N LYS A 383 19.19 1.01 2.15
CA LYS A 383 18.62 2.32 2.46
C LYS A 383 17.13 2.21 2.70
N PHE A 384 16.56 3.21 3.37
CA PHE A 384 15.12 3.41 3.27
C PHE A 384 14.78 4.21 2.02
N ALA A 385 13.67 3.85 1.37
CA ALA A 385 13.10 4.70 0.34
C ALA A 385 12.91 6.13 0.89
N PRO A 386 13.22 7.18 0.11
CA PRO A 386 13.14 8.56 0.58
C PRO A 386 11.73 8.95 1.04
N LEU A 387 11.65 9.90 1.98
CA LEU A 387 10.39 10.38 2.57
C LEU A 387 9.39 10.93 1.55
N TYR A 388 9.88 11.56 0.49
CA TYR A 388 9.10 12.13 -0.60
C TYR A 388 8.73 11.12 -1.68
N ALA A 389 9.27 9.89 -1.62
CA ALA A 389 8.82 8.78 -2.45
C ALA A 389 7.54 8.12 -1.89
N LEU A 390 7.03 8.58 -0.74
CA LEU A 390 5.68 8.31 -0.25
C LEU A 390 4.66 9.28 -0.91
N HIS A 391 4.89 9.63 -2.17
CA HIS A 391 4.03 10.54 -2.90
C HIS A 391 2.67 9.86 -3.17
N PRO A 392 1.56 10.60 -3.39
CA PRO A 392 0.25 9.97 -3.44
C PRO A 392 -0.02 9.00 -4.62
N LYS A 393 0.91 8.80 -5.57
CA LYS A 393 0.58 7.94 -6.72
C LYS A 393 0.56 6.46 -6.31
N SER A 394 -0.14 5.64 -7.09
CA SER A 394 -0.23 4.19 -6.86
C SER A 394 1.14 3.48 -6.97
N GLU A 395 2.06 4.05 -7.74
CA GLU A 395 3.45 3.58 -7.92
C GLU A 395 4.31 3.77 -6.65
N ASP A 396 3.89 4.64 -5.74
CA ASP A 396 4.61 5.08 -4.54
C ASP A 396 4.20 4.31 -3.27
N GLN A 397 3.46 3.20 -3.43
CA GLN A 397 3.15 2.32 -2.30
C GLN A 397 4.38 1.52 -1.86
N ASN A 398 4.46 1.24 -0.56
CA ASN A 398 5.50 0.37 -0.01
C ASN A 398 5.34 -1.09 -0.50
N THR A 399 6.41 -1.85 -0.38
CA THR A 399 6.57 -3.24 -0.84
C THR A 399 5.50 -4.12 -0.24
N TYR A 400 5.16 -3.90 1.03
CA TYR A 400 4.09 -4.64 1.69
C TYR A 400 2.73 -4.41 1.01
N ARG A 401 2.34 -3.17 0.75
CA ARG A 401 1.06 -2.88 0.10
C ARG A 401 1.04 -3.41 -1.33
N LYS A 402 2.13 -3.27 -2.09
CA LYS A 402 2.28 -3.88 -3.41
C LYS A 402 2.16 -5.41 -3.37
N LEU A 403 2.68 -6.06 -2.33
CA LEU A 403 2.53 -7.49 -2.10
C LEU A 403 1.06 -7.88 -1.85
N MET A 404 0.39 -7.20 -0.91
CA MET A 404 -1.03 -7.44 -0.59
C MET A 404 -1.91 -7.27 -1.82
N ILE A 405 -1.59 -6.28 -2.63
CA ILE A 405 -2.19 -6.00 -3.92
C ILE A 405 -1.98 -7.15 -4.91
N ALA A 406 -0.73 -7.61 -5.08
CA ALA A 406 -0.41 -8.67 -6.02
C ALA A 406 -1.12 -9.98 -5.63
N ILE A 407 -1.16 -10.29 -4.33
CA ILE A 407 -1.88 -11.45 -3.81
C ILE A 407 -3.38 -11.30 -4.04
N GLY A 408 -3.97 -10.14 -3.72
CA GLY A 408 -5.39 -9.85 -3.97
C GLY A 408 -5.79 -10.05 -5.43
N GLN A 409 -4.97 -9.55 -6.36
CA GLN A 409 -5.18 -9.75 -7.79
C GLN A 409 -5.07 -11.22 -8.17
N ARG A 410 -4.07 -11.93 -7.65
CA ARG A 410 -3.85 -13.33 -7.95
C ARG A 410 -4.98 -14.23 -7.45
N ILE A 411 -5.52 -13.97 -6.26
CA ILE A 411 -6.71 -14.67 -5.74
C ILE A 411 -7.89 -14.52 -6.69
N LYS A 412 -8.11 -13.30 -7.20
CA LYS A 412 -9.18 -13.06 -8.17
C LYS A 412 -8.96 -13.90 -9.43
N ASP A 413 -7.75 -13.93 -9.96
CA ASP A 413 -7.42 -14.72 -11.15
C ASP A 413 -7.51 -16.23 -10.89
N ASP A 414 -7.18 -16.68 -9.68
CA ASP A 414 -7.30 -18.07 -9.22
C ASP A 414 -8.75 -18.46 -8.85
N SER A 415 -9.68 -17.51 -8.82
CA SER A 415 -11.11 -17.76 -8.60
C SER A 415 -11.93 -17.82 -9.91
N LYS A 416 -11.35 -17.44 -11.05
CA LYS A 416 -12.05 -17.43 -12.35
C LYS A 416 -12.35 -18.86 -12.83
N PRO A 417 -13.48 -19.11 -13.52
CA PRO A 417 -13.78 -20.41 -14.12
C PRO A 417 -12.65 -20.88 -15.06
N GLU A 418 -12.39 -22.18 -15.10
CA GLU A 418 -11.27 -22.78 -15.86
C GLU A 418 -11.32 -22.43 -17.36
N ASN A 419 -12.52 -22.33 -17.93
CA ASN A 419 -12.74 -21.92 -19.32
C ASN A 419 -12.28 -20.47 -19.60
N GLU A 420 -12.45 -19.56 -18.64
CA GLU A 420 -11.96 -18.18 -18.77
C GLU A 420 -10.45 -18.11 -18.57
N ARG A 421 -9.90 -18.92 -17.66
CA ARG A 421 -8.45 -19.05 -17.45
C ARG A 421 -7.75 -19.54 -18.72
N ALA A 422 -8.29 -20.57 -19.37
CA ALA A 422 -7.76 -21.09 -20.62
C ALA A 422 -7.78 -20.04 -21.76
N LYS A 423 -8.85 -19.24 -21.82
CA LYS A 423 -8.97 -18.14 -22.80
C LYS A 423 -7.96 -17.02 -22.54
N ILE A 424 -7.75 -16.63 -21.28
CA ILE A 424 -6.75 -15.62 -20.90
C ILE A 424 -5.33 -16.13 -21.20
N ALA A 425 -5.02 -17.39 -20.87
CA ALA A 425 -3.72 -17.99 -21.16
C ALA A 425 -3.44 -18.08 -22.67
N SER A 426 -4.47 -18.43 -23.46
CA SER A 426 -4.42 -18.41 -24.93
C SER A 426 -4.09 -17.02 -25.48
N VAL A 427 -4.75 -15.97 -24.96
CA VAL A 427 -4.51 -14.59 -25.41
C VAL A 427 -3.12 -14.10 -24.98
N ALA A 428 -2.69 -14.39 -23.75
CA ALA A 428 -1.37 -14.04 -23.25
C ALA A 428 -0.26 -14.71 -24.09
N SER A 429 -0.40 -16.02 -24.37
CA SER A 429 0.53 -16.77 -25.22
C SER A 429 0.58 -16.20 -26.65
N ALA A 430 -0.57 -15.82 -27.22
CA ALA A 430 -0.62 -15.17 -28.53
C ALA A 430 0.05 -13.78 -28.55
N MET A 431 -0.04 -13.02 -27.46
CA MET A 431 0.65 -11.74 -27.32
C MET A 431 2.16 -11.89 -27.14
N GLU A 432 2.61 -12.85 -26.33
CA GLU A 432 4.04 -13.16 -26.18
C GLU A 432 4.66 -13.66 -27.49
N ALA A 433 3.95 -14.50 -28.24
CA ALA A 433 4.39 -14.95 -29.56
C ALA A 433 4.56 -13.77 -30.53
N ARG A 434 3.61 -12.82 -30.54
CA ARG A 434 3.72 -11.59 -31.34
C ARG A 434 4.86 -10.69 -30.89
N GLN A 435 5.11 -10.58 -29.58
CA GLN A 435 6.22 -9.79 -29.05
C GLN A 435 7.58 -10.40 -29.42
N ARG A 436 7.73 -11.72 -29.36
CA ARG A 436 8.93 -12.41 -29.83
C ARG A 436 9.15 -12.22 -31.33
N GLU A 437 8.11 -12.38 -32.14
CA GLU A 437 8.20 -12.18 -33.60
C GLU A 437 8.57 -10.73 -33.96
N MET A 438 8.04 -9.75 -33.22
CA MET A 438 8.40 -8.33 -33.38
C MET A 438 9.83 -8.04 -32.91
N HIS A 439 10.27 -8.67 -31.82
CA HIS A 439 11.64 -8.55 -31.31
C HIS A 439 12.66 -9.11 -32.30
N ASP A 440 12.39 -10.30 -32.85
CA ASP A 440 13.27 -10.96 -33.83
C ASP A 440 13.37 -10.14 -35.13
N LYS A 441 12.23 -9.60 -35.62
CA LYS A 441 12.24 -8.65 -36.76
C LYS A 441 13.08 -7.41 -36.46
N HIS A 442 12.98 -6.85 -35.25
CA HIS A 442 13.74 -5.65 -34.87
C HIS A 442 15.24 -5.91 -34.75
N VAL A 443 15.64 -7.11 -34.30
CA VAL A 443 17.05 -7.55 -34.25
C VAL A 443 17.60 -7.74 -35.67
N ASP A 444 16.84 -8.38 -36.56
CA ASP A 444 17.21 -8.59 -37.95
C ASP A 444 17.40 -7.27 -38.71
N ASP A 445 16.52 -6.29 -38.51
CA ASP A 445 16.62 -4.98 -39.14
C ASP A 445 17.86 -4.20 -38.66
N LYS A 446 18.19 -4.29 -37.37
CA LYS A 446 19.43 -3.70 -36.84
C LYS A 446 20.68 -4.37 -37.40
N LEU A 447 20.68 -5.70 -37.54
CA LEU A 447 21.78 -6.43 -38.17
C LEU A 447 21.94 -6.02 -39.64
N LYS A 448 20.85 -5.91 -40.40
CA LYS A 448 20.87 -5.43 -41.80
C LYS A 448 21.42 -4.02 -41.91
N GLN A 449 20.98 -3.09 -41.06
CA GLN A 449 21.50 -1.72 -41.04
C GLN A 449 23.00 -1.67 -40.68
N ALA A 450 23.44 -2.49 -39.73
CA ALA A 450 24.86 -2.59 -39.36
C ALA A 450 25.71 -3.15 -40.52
N PHE A 451 25.19 -4.13 -41.27
CA PHE A 451 25.85 -4.66 -42.47
C PHE A 451 25.91 -3.63 -43.61
N GLN A 452 24.82 -2.91 -43.87
CA GLN A 452 24.80 -1.84 -44.87
C GLN A 452 25.80 -0.73 -44.54
N LYS A 453 25.84 -0.25 -43.29
CA LYS A 453 26.83 0.73 -42.84
C LYS A 453 28.27 0.25 -43.01
N ARG A 454 28.54 -1.05 -42.78
CA ARG A 454 29.87 -1.64 -43.00
C ARG A 454 30.23 -1.71 -44.49
N GLN A 455 29.28 -1.99 -45.36
CA GLN A 455 29.51 -1.99 -46.81
C GLN A 455 29.69 -0.58 -47.37
N GLU A 456 28.91 0.39 -46.90
CA GLU A 456 29.06 1.81 -47.25
C GLU A 456 30.41 2.36 -46.79
N ALA A 457 30.84 2.05 -45.56
CA ALA A 457 32.14 2.45 -45.05
C ALA A 457 33.31 1.81 -45.82
N ARG A 458 33.15 0.59 -46.34
CA ARG A 458 34.13 -0.04 -47.24
C ARG A 458 34.15 0.64 -48.61
N ARG A 459 33.00 0.89 -49.22
CA ARG A 459 32.90 1.62 -50.50
C ARG A 459 33.48 3.04 -50.40
N GLN A 460 33.27 3.74 -49.29
CA GLN A 460 33.86 5.06 -49.06
C GLN A 460 35.38 5.00 -48.88
N LYS A 461 35.93 3.92 -48.33
CA LYS A 461 37.38 3.70 -48.30
C LYS A 461 37.96 3.37 -49.68
N ASP A 462 37.24 2.61 -50.49
CA ASP A 462 37.70 2.22 -51.83
C ASP A 462 37.56 3.36 -52.86
N MET A 463 36.70 4.36 -52.62
CA MET A 463 36.57 5.58 -53.46
C MET A 463 37.41 6.77 -52.95
N GLY A 464 38.11 6.60 -51.82
CA GLY A 464 39.00 7.61 -51.23
C GLY A 464 40.49 7.30 -51.41
N ALA A 465 40.81 6.31 -52.25
CA ALA A 465 42.14 6.00 -52.78
C ALA A 465 42.11 6.24 -54.30
#